data_AF-A0A7K2YD31-F1
#
_entry.id   AF-A0A7K2YD31-F1
#
_cell.length_a   1.000
_cell.length_b   1.000
_cell.length_c   1.000
_cell.angle_alpha   90.00
_cell.angle_beta   90.00
_cell.angle_gamma   90.00
#
_symmetry.space_group_name_H-M   'P 1'
#
loop_
_entity.id
_entity.type
_entity.pdbx_description
1 polymer ?
#
loop_
_entity_poly.entity_id
_entity_poly.type
_entity_poly.pdbx_seq_one_letter_code
_entity_poly.pdbx_strand_id
1 'polypeptide(L)'
;MSKTAIIALLAELDDVDGVIFARMRSEMPAALRGAEIVPPAVVRSVLRHGDADVLFAIAGNLGLPTGRIAELYAGPALPALRALRRLASRNPYAYGEVTRDLAELMELHLAGSVPAWGRLIASLPTSAASLRDTITAAGGGDQALPLTVPPELRVDVRQLLLLAPPERVAELVPALRPDTVRDLVRFGALLPAAVLGDVVEAATPAQRLVLAKARRARPEVAGALVALGDPELDAAVYLNPRTGMAMRARIMASSTPLHASVVARVCGDWAASVRLPALLSGDPLLVRAALLKRDAMTTTLAECLSIWQDKGVEGLLPHTRAIFARADGPAPHPFRLPRRRSLLLITLLRLYERAGARAALDLVDESTMDAKYARHCRELLATPEGVDRLRAEIAARSGSRGLVRRLRAHPTTVGRSFLETITFDWAAIVKAHRRTPFTDRPLSLLAEQDGCPAVLRREAEAAQSMTGHSRHGRWPAPVTWKDTRPRRHRPAAERETARSVAANRTPIGDVLTGMPAALGAELLGRRDTLAPTAVTAAELPARLRQLMSSGDSDADEDRDRGVVALRLLQDFEGSLAELIATAHAATRH
;
A
#
# COMPACT_ATOMS: atom_id res chain seq x y z
N MET A 1 -15.03 -44.12 11.27
CA MET A 1 -14.62 -43.03 12.18
C MET A 1 -14.07 -41.89 11.34
N SER A 2 -14.54 -40.64 11.49
CA SER A 2 -14.00 -39.54 10.68
C SER A 2 -12.53 -39.28 11.04
N LYS A 3 -11.71 -38.79 10.09
CA LYS A 3 -10.31 -38.40 10.37
C LYS A 3 -10.23 -37.44 11.57
N THR A 4 -11.20 -36.55 11.70
CA THR A 4 -11.35 -35.63 12.84
C THR A 4 -11.57 -36.37 14.16
N ALA A 5 -12.36 -37.45 14.17
CA ALA A 5 -12.61 -38.26 15.38
C ALA A 5 -11.36 -39.04 15.83
N ILE A 6 -10.54 -39.53 14.89
CA ILE A 6 -9.27 -40.21 15.22
C ILE A 6 -8.25 -39.23 15.78
N ILE A 7 -8.14 -38.03 15.20
CA ILE A 7 -7.25 -36.97 15.71
C ILE A 7 -7.73 -36.47 17.08
N ALA A 8 -9.04 -36.35 17.31
CA ALA A 8 -9.61 -35.99 18.61
C ALA A 8 -9.35 -37.04 19.69
N LEU A 9 -9.51 -38.33 19.35
CA LEU A 9 -9.25 -39.42 20.28
C LEU A 9 -7.76 -39.52 20.65
N LEU A 10 -6.86 -39.33 19.69
CA LEU A 10 -5.41 -39.35 19.91
C LEU A 10 -4.91 -38.10 20.66
N ALA A 11 -5.61 -36.97 20.54
CA ALA A 11 -5.31 -35.74 21.27
C ALA A 11 -5.70 -35.81 22.75
N GLU A 12 -6.77 -36.52 23.09
CA GLU A 12 -7.16 -36.80 24.49
C GLU A 12 -6.17 -37.76 25.18
N LEU A 13 -5.37 -38.50 24.40
CA LEU A 13 -4.36 -39.43 24.89
C LEU A 13 -2.94 -38.81 24.95
N ASP A 14 -2.75 -37.58 24.47
CA ASP A 14 -1.45 -36.90 24.46
C ASP A 14 -1.08 -36.51 25.91
N ASP A 15 -0.12 -37.22 26.49
CA ASP A 15 0.41 -36.93 27.83
C ASP A 15 1.20 -35.60 27.81
N VAL A 16 1.51 -35.07 29.01
CA VAL A 16 2.13 -33.75 29.25
C VAL A 16 3.42 -33.52 28.43
N ASP A 17 4.06 -34.60 27.96
CA ASP A 17 5.33 -34.62 27.24
C ASP A 17 5.21 -34.59 25.68
N GLY A 18 4.00 -34.58 25.10
CA GLY A 18 3.79 -34.35 23.66
C GLY A 18 4.30 -35.46 22.71
N VAL A 19 4.51 -36.67 23.23
CA VAL A 19 5.09 -37.82 22.52
C VAL A 19 4.19 -38.31 21.37
N ILE A 20 2.86 -38.30 21.56
CA ILE A 20 1.92 -38.74 20.52
C ILE A 20 1.90 -37.74 19.38
N PHE A 21 2.00 -36.44 19.70
CA PHE A 21 2.11 -35.40 18.69
C PHE A 21 3.40 -35.52 17.86
N ALA A 22 4.56 -35.72 18.50
CA ALA A 22 5.84 -35.92 17.81
C ALA A 22 5.78 -37.10 16.82
N ARG A 23 5.10 -38.18 17.21
CA ARG A 23 4.90 -39.36 16.37
C ARG A 23 3.93 -39.10 15.21
N MET A 24 2.79 -38.44 15.46
CA MET A 24 1.84 -38.02 14.41
C MET A 24 2.50 -37.08 13.37
N ARG A 25 3.39 -36.20 13.82
CA ARG A 25 4.19 -35.33 12.95
C ARG A 25 5.08 -36.14 12.00
N SER A 26 5.75 -37.18 12.51
CA SER A 26 6.64 -38.03 11.70
C SER A 26 5.89 -38.96 10.76
N GLU A 27 4.77 -39.54 11.22
CA GLU A 27 4.10 -40.63 10.52
C GLU A 27 2.93 -40.15 9.64
N MET A 28 2.29 -39.01 9.96
CA MET A 28 1.02 -38.60 9.31
C MET A 28 0.87 -37.11 8.93
N PRO A 29 1.88 -36.44 8.33
CA PRO A 29 1.84 -35.01 8.02
C PRO A 29 0.77 -34.60 6.98
N ALA A 30 0.27 -35.54 6.18
CA ALA A 30 -0.84 -35.28 5.25
C ALA A 30 -2.21 -35.24 5.95
N ALA A 31 -2.37 -35.99 7.05
CA ALA A 31 -3.62 -36.02 7.81
C ALA A 31 -3.83 -34.73 8.61
N LEU A 32 -2.77 -34.19 9.21
CA LEU A 32 -2.78 -32.89 9.89
C LEU A 32 -3.10 -31.74 8.94
N ARG A 33 -2.68 -31.83 7.67
CA ARG A 33 -2.95 -30.81 6.64
C ARG A 33 -4.40 -30.80 6.14
N GLY A 34 -5.11 -31.92 6.27
CA GLY A 34 -6.48 -32.10 5.78
C GLY A 34 -7.57 -32.06 6.85
N ALA A 35 -7.20 -31.89 8.13
CA ALA A 35 -8.18 -31.61 9.18
C ALA A 35 -8.71 -30.17 9.02
N GLU A 36 -9.97 -29.94 9.38
CA GLU A 36 -10.61 -28.60 9.35
C GLU A 36 -10.58 -27.93 10.73
N ILE A 37 -10.52 -28.72 11.80
CA ILE A 37 -10.40 -28.29 13.20
C ILE A 37 -9.42 -29.24 13.92
N VAL A 38 -8.43 -28.68 14.65
CA VAL A 38 -7.48 -29.45 15.47
C VAL A 38 -7.92 -29.42 16.94
N PRO A 39 -7.86 -30.55 17.66
CA PRO A 39 -8.19 -30.60 19.08
C PRO A 39 -7.28 -29.71 19.94
N PRO A 40 -7.80 -29.10 21.03
CA PRO A 40 -7.03 -28.17 21.86
C PRO A 40 -5.73 -28.74 22.47
N ALA A 41 -5.70 -30.03 22.83
CA ALA A 41 -4.49 -30.65 23.39
C ALA A 41 -3.33 -30.66 22.38
N VAL A 42 -3.61 -30.95 21.11
CA VAL A 42 -2.61 -30.91 20.03
C VAL A 42 -2.11 -29.49 19.78
N VAL A 43 -2.98 -28.48 19.81
CA VAL A 43 -2.56 -27.06 19.69
C VAL A 43 -1.58 -26.68 20.80
N ARG A 44 -1.87 -27.08 22.05
CA ARG A 44 -1.00 -26.83 23.22
C ARG A 44 0.36 -27.55 23.10
N SER A 45 0.36 -28.81 22.68
CA SER A 45 1.57 -29.61 22.46
C SER A 45 2.46 -29.01 21.35
N VAL A 46 1.84 -28.58 20.23
CA VAL A 46 2.53 -27.87 19.14
C VAL A 46 3.12 -26.54 19.60
N LEU A 47 2.44 -25.83 20.49
CA LEU A 47 2.94 -24.56 21.01
C LEU A 47 4.14 -24.69 21.93
N ARG A 48 4.24 -25.81 22.65
CA ARG A 48 5.35 -26.08 23.55
C ARG A 48 6.54 -26.73 22.85
N HIS A 49 6.28 -27.65 21.92
CA HIS A 49 7.31 -28.54 21.36
C HIS A 49 7.41 -28.46 19.84
N GLY A 50 6.42 -27.87 19.18
CA GLY A 50 6.41 -27.70 17.74
C GLY A 50 7.44 -26.65 17.33
N ASP A 51 8.20 -26.97 16.28
CA ASP A 51 8.94 -25.93 15.59
C ASP A 51 7.98 -24.97 14.87
N ALA A 52 8.56 -23.90 14.36
CA ALA A 52 7.82 -22.86 13.69
C ALA A 52 6.94 -23.44 12.55
N ASP A 53 7.42 -24.41 11.78
CA ASP A 53 6.73 -24.99 10.62
C ASP A 53 5.45 -25.74 10.96
N VAL A 54 5.42 -26.41 12.11
CA VAL A 54 4.21 -27.06 12.63
C VAL A 54 3.20 -26.03 13.13
N LEU A 55 3.64 -25.01 13.86
CA LEU A 55 2.79 -23.88 14.27
C LEU A 55 2.16 -23.20 13.07
N PHE A 56 2.86 -23.14 11.93
CA PHE A 56 2.34 -22.58 10.69
C PHE A 56 1.31 -23.44 9.98
N ALA A 57 1.45 -24.77 10.00
CA ALA A 57 0.44 -25.67 9.43
C ALA A 57 -0.90 -25.51 10.16
N ILE A 58 -0.85 -25.35 11.48
CA ILE A 58 -2.04 -25.17 12.33
C ILE A 58 -2.68 -23.79 12.14
N ALA A 59 -1.89 -22.72 12.26
CA ALA A 59 -2.39 -21.35 12.13
C ALA A 59 -2.95 -21.01 10.73
N GLY A 60 -2.56 -21.77 9.69
CA GLY A 60 -2.84 -21.44 8.30
C GLY A 60 -3.94 -22.20 7.60
N ASN A 61 -4.21 -23.44 8.00
CA ASN A 61 -5.19 -24.30 7.33
C ASN A 61 -6.44 -24.54 8.18
N LEU A 62 -6.39 -24.22 9.47
CA LEU A 62 -7.40 -24.64 10.43
C LEU A 62 -8.03 -23.39 11.01
N GLY A 63 -9.35 -23.29 10.91
CA GLY A 63 -10.11 -22.27 11.62
C GLY A 63 -9.92 -22.49 13.12
N LEU A 64 -8.91 -21.84 13.72
CA LEU A 64 -8.79 -21.81 15.17
C LEU A 64 -10.08 -21.19 15.72
N PRO A 65 -10.80 -21.87 16.63
CA PRO A 65 -11.98 -21.29 17.26
C PRO A 65 -11.64 -19.94 17.89
N THR A 66 -12.54 -18.97 17.72
CA THR A 66 -12.46 -17.65 18.36
C THR A 66 -12.21 -17.82 19.86
N GLY A 67 -11.21 -17.13 20.42
CA GLY A 67 -10.81 -17.23 21.84
C GLY A 67 -9.67 -18.21 22.17
N ARG A 68 -9.28 -19.13 21.27
CA ARG A 68 -8.15 -20.07 21.53
C ARG A 68 -6.77 -19.57 21.07
N ILE A 69 -6.74 -18.42 20.42
CA ILE A 69 -5.50 -17.77 19.97
C ILE A 69 -4.71 -17.23 21.16
N ALA A 70 -5.41 -16.98 22.28
CA ALA A 70 -4.82 -16.73 23.59
C ALA A 70 -3.82 -17.82 24.02
N GLU A 71 -3.96 -19.06 23.53
CA GLU A 71 -3.03 -20.15 23.84
C GLU A 71 -1.70 -20.00 23.09
N LEU A 72 -1.67 -19.36 21.91
CA LEU A 72 -0.42 -19.10 21.17
C LEU A 72 0.59 -18.29 22.01
N TYR A 73 0.10 -17.56 23.01
CA TYR A 73 0.93 -16.74 23.89
C TYR A 73 1.56 -17.51 25.03
N ALA A 74 1.07 -18.70 25.36
CA ALA A 74 1.58 -19.48 26.49
C ALA A 74 2.96 -20.10 26.23
N GLY A 75 3.43 -20.09 24.97
CA GLY A 75 4.78 -20.49 24.59
C GLY A 75 5.82 -19.38 24.73
N PRO A 76 7.10 -19.66 24.47
CA PRO A 76 8.18 -18.69 24.61
C PRO A 76 7.95 -17.43 23.76
N ALA A 77 8.29 -16.27 24.32
CA ALA A 77 7.93 -14.95 23.78
C ALA A 77 8.31 -14.73 22.30
N LEU A 78 9.56 -15.03 21.92
CA LEU A 78 10.05 -14.81 20.56
C LEU A 78 9.41 -15.74 19.52
N PRO A 79 9.32 -17.07 19.75
CA PRO A 79 8.50 -17.96 18.93
C PRO A 79 7.05 -17.49 18.78
N ALA A 80 6.41 -17.06 19.87
CA ALA A 80 5.03 -16.53 19.82
C ALA A 80 4.93 -15.29 18.91
N LEU A 81 5.82 -14.31 19.04
CA LEU A 81 5.88 -13.15 18.14
C LEU A 81 6.05 -13.58 16.68
N ARG A 82 6.98 -14.49 16.40
CA ARG A 82 7.19 -14.99 15.02
C ARG A 82 5.98 -15.73 14.47
N ALA A 83 5.24 -16.45 15.32
CA ALA A 83 3.99 -17.12 14.96
C ALA A 83 2.89 -16.11 14.57
N LEU A 84 2.70 -15.07 15.39
CA LEU A 84 1.76 -13.97 15.11
C LEU A 84 2.05 -13.31 13.75
N ARG A 85 3.33 -13.30 13.31
CA ARG A 85 3.72 -12.69 12.01
C ARG A 85 3.13 -13.40 10.85
N ARG A 86 3.21 -14.72 10.90
CA ARG A 86 2.75 -15.54 9.80
C ARG A 86 1.22 -15.61 9.85
N LEU A 87 0.60 -15.60 11.04
CA LEU A 87 -0.85 -15.55 11.22
C LEU A 87 -1.49 -14.31 10.58
N ALA A 88 -0.85 -13.13 10.66
CA ALA A 88 -1.35 -11.88 10.08
C ALA A 88 -1.75 -11.98 8.59
N SER A 89 -1.05 -12.84 7.84
CA SER A 89 -1.31 -13.05 6.40
C SER A 89 -2.41 -14.07 6.10
N ARG A 90 -2.74 -14.94 7.07
CA ARG A 90 -3.65 -16.09 6.88
C ARG A 90 -4.99 -15.90 7.57
N ASN A 91 -5.02 -15.28 8.76
CA ASN A 91 -6.25 -15.00 9.50
C ASN A 91 -6.22 -13.58 10.11
N PRO A 92 -6.61 -12.54 9.35
CA PRO A 92 -6.53 -11.15 9.79
C PRO A 92 -7.44 -10.80 10.97
N TYR A 93 -8.56 -11.50 11.16
CA TYR A 93 -9.53 -11.21 12.22
C TYR A 93 -8.99 -11.63 13.59
N ALA A 94 -8.67 -12.92 13.70
CA ALA A 94 -7.91 -13.55 14.78
C ALA A 94 -6.71 -12.70 15.24
N TYR A 95 -5.95 -12.25 14.25
CA TYR A 95 -4.77 -11.45 14.44
C TYR A 95 -5.09 -10.04 15.01
N GLY A 96 -6.21 -9.43 14.60
CA GLY A 96 -6.63 -8.12 15.10
C GLY A 96 -7.03 -8.11 16.58
N GLU A 97 -7.64 -9.19 17.05
CA GLU A 97 -7.98 -9.37 18.47
C GLU A 97 -6.71 -9.48 19.32
N VAL A 98 -5.84 -10.41 18.95
CA VAL A 98 -4.51 -10.62 19.54
C VAL A 98 -3.70 -9.34 19.68
N THR A 99 -3.60 -8.58 18.59
CA THR A 99 -2.74 -7.40 18.58
C THR A 99 -3.30 -6.24 19.39
N ARG A 100 -4.62 -6.21 19.63
CA ARG A 100 -5.24 -5.27 20.55
C ARG A 100 -4.81 -5.56 21.99
N ASP A 101 -4.96 -6.81 22.44
CA ASP A 101 -4.56 -7.22 23.78
C ASP A 101 -3.06 -6.99 24.02
N LEU A 102 -2.24 -7.26 23.00
CA LEU A 102 -0.80 -7.02 23.06
C LEU A 102 -0.47 -5.53 23.16
N ALA A 103 -1.17 -4.67 22.39
CA ALA A 103 -0.98 -3.22 22.46
C ALA A 103 -1.39 -2.65 23.82
N GLU A 104 -2.50 -3.13 24.40
CA GLU A 104 -2.95 -2.76 25.75
C GLU A 104 -1.93 -3.17 26.82
N LEU A 105 -1.40 -4.40 26.72
CA LEU A 105 -0.37 -4.89 27.63
C LEU A 105 0.93 -4.07 27.54
N MET A 106 1.34 -3.69 26.33
CA MET A 106 2.51 -2.85 26.11
C MET A 106 2.31 -1.43 26.62
N GLU A 107 1.13 -0.84 26.45
CA GLU A 107 0.82 0.46 27.03
C GLU A 107 0.86 0.42 28.56
N LEU A 108 0.32 -0.65 29.16
CA LEU A 108 0.30 -0.80 30.61
C LEU A 108 1.69 -0.98 31.23
N HIS A 109 2.54 -1.81 30.61
CA HIS A 109 3.81 -2.22 31.23
C HIS A 109 5.06 -1.53 30.66
N LEU A 110 5.06 -1.15 29.39
CA LEU A 110 6.24 -0.53 28.77
C LEU A 110 6.05 0.98 28.63
N ALA A 111 4.85 1.42 28.25
CA ALA A 111 4.55 2.82 27.92
C ALA A 111 5.66 3.44 27.06
N GLY A 112 6.07 4.69 27.36
CA GLY A 112 7.22 5.37 26.77
C GLY A 112 8.56 5.10 27.43
N SER A 113 8.64 4.11 28.33
CA SER A 113 9.84 3.85 29.14
C SER A 113 10.94 3.20 28.32
N VAL A 114 11.92 3.99 27.89
CA VAL A 114 13.13 3.49 27.19
C VAL A 114 13.78 2.31 27.94
N PRO A 115 13.97 2.35 29.28
CA PRO A 115 14.48 1.20 30.05
C PRO A 115 13.63 -0.08 29.94
N ALA A 116 12.30 0.04 30.03
CA ALA A 116 11.42 -1.13 29.96
C ALA A 116 11.47 -1.79 28.58
N TRP A 117 11.51 -0.98 27.52
CA TRP A 117 11.72 -1.47 26.16
C TRP A 117 13.10 -2.11 25.98
N GLY A 118 14.16 -1.53 26.54
CA GLY A 118 15.50 -2.14 26.55
C GLY A 118 15.51 -3.53 27.19
N ARG A 119 14.83 -3.68 28.34
CA ARG A 119 14.68 -4.97 29.04
C ARG A 119 13.86 -5.99 28.26
N LEU A 120 12.77 -5.57 27.62
CA LEU A 120 12.01 -6.46 26.75
C LEU A 120 12.90 -7.00 25.64
N ILE A 121 13.59 -6.13 24.91
CA ILE A 121 14.41 -6.54 23.77
C ILE A 121 15.55 -7.48 24.20
N ALA A 122 16.21 -7.19 25.33
CA ALA A 122 17.29 -8.02 25.84
C ALA A 122 16.82 -9.42 26.29
N SER A 123 15.58 -9.54 26.78
CA SER A 123 15.03 -10.82 27.28
C SER A 123 14.36 -11.67 26.20
N LEU A 124 13.92 -11.09 25.07
CA LEU A 124 13.21 -11.83 24.02
C LEU A 124 13.92 -13.11 23.53
N PRO A 125 15.24 -13.12 23.25
CA PRO A 125 15.91 -14.32 22.72
C PRO A 125 15.99 -15.49 23.70
N THR A 126 16.03 -15.21 25.00
CA THR A 126 16.32 -16.19 26.06
C THR A 126 15.13 -16.48 26.96
N SER A 127 14.05 -15.70 26.86
CA SER A 127 12.86 -15.89 27.68
C SER A 127 12.13 -17.19 27.30
N ALA A 128 12.09 -18.13 28.25
CA ALA A 128 11.20 -19.28 28.21
C ALA A 128 9.76 -18.93 28.63
N ALA A 129 9.55 -17.72 29.18
CA ALA A 129 8.25 -17.26 29.64
C ALA A 129 7.36 -16.87 28.47
N SER A 130 6.06 -16.77 28.74
CA SER A 130 5.07 -16.30 27.79
C SER A 130 5.41 -14.89 27.29
N LEU A 131 4.91 -14.52 26.10
CA LEU A 131 5.07 -13.14 25.60
C LEU A 131 4.47 -12.13 26.59
N ARG A 132 3.34 -12.48 27.22
CA ARG A 132 2.68 -11.64 28.22
C ARG A 132 3.58 -11.42 29.43
N ASP A 133 4.06 -12.50 30.03
CA ASP A 133 4.90 -12.43 31.24
C ASP A 133 6.22 -11.73 30.96
N THR A 134 6.80 -11.92 29.76
CA THR A 134 8.02 -11.23 29.35
C THR A 134 7.81 -9.72 29.27
N ILE A 135 6.66 -9.25 28.75
CA ILE A 135 6.31 -7.82 28.71
C ILE A 135 6.05 -7.28 30.13
N THR A 136 5.29 -8.00 30.95
CA THR A 136 5.03 -7.62 32.34
C THR A 136 6.31 -7.52 33.16
N ALA A 137 7.20 -8.51 33.06
CA ALA A 137 8.49 -8.53 33.75
C ALA A 137 9.40 -7.39 33.26
N ALA A 138 9.41 -7.11 31.96
CA ALA A 138 10.15 -5.97 31.42
C ALA A 138 9.66 -4.63 31.98
N GLY A 139 8.35 -4.48 32.24
CA GLY A 139 7.80 -3.27 32.86
C GLY A 139 8.19 -3.08 34.33
N GLY A 140 8.23 -4.16 35.11
CA GLY A 140 8.50 -4.12 36.55
C GLY A 140 9.97 -4.08 36.97
N GLY A 141 10.92 -4.20 36.04
CA GLY A 141 12.35 -4.20 36.37
C GLY A 141 12.91 -2.80 36.69
N ASP A 142 13.92 -2.75 37.57
CA ASP A 142 14.62 -1.49 37.90
C ASP A 142 15.88 -1.25 37.04
N GLN A 143 16.34 -2.29 36.33
CA GLN A 143 17.57 -2.20 35.53
C GLN A 143 17.40 -1.26 34.33
N ALA A 144 18.15 -0.16 34.29
CA ALA A 144 18.19 0.74 33.14
C ALA A 144 19.01 0.12 31.99
N LEU A 145 18.33 -0.53 31.04
CA LEU A 145 18.96 -1.05 29.83
C LEU A 145 18.76 -0.09 28.66
N PRO A 146 19.81 0.19 27.86
CA PRO A 146 19.69 1.03 26.68
C PRO A 146 18.84 0.33 25.61
N LEU A 147 18.11 1.13 24.82
CA LEU A 147 17.29 0.63 23.74
C LEU A 147 18.13 0.27 22.50
N THR A 148 18.81 -0.86 22.57
CA THR A 148 19.60 -1.40 21.45
C THR A 148 18.86 -2.55 20.80
N VAL A 149 18.59 -2.45 19.50
CA VAL A 149 17.92 -3.50 18.72
C VAL A 149 18.96 -4.39 18.03
N PRO A 150 19.11 -5.66 18.43
CA PRO A 150 19.99 -6.59 17.73
C PRO A 150 19.51 -6.83 16.29
N PRO A 151 20.43 -6.98 15.31
CA PRO A 151 20.07 -7.20 13.90
C PRO A 151 19.08 -8.36 13.69
N GLU A 152 19.26 -9.47 14.41
CA GLU A 152 18.44 -10.68 14.37
C GLU A 152 17.02 -10.49 14.90
N LEU A 153 16.81 -9.47 15.74
CA LEU A 153 15.50 -9.10 16.29
C LEU A 153 14.85 -7.92 15.57
N ARG A 154 15.52 -7.30 14.58
CA ARG A 154 15.05 -6.07 13.91
C ARG A 154 13.61 -6.17 13.43
N VAL A 155 13.23 -7.31 12.84
CA VAL A 155 11.86 -7.51 12.33
C VAL A 155 10.86 -7.62 13.49
N ASP A 156 11.20 -8.37 14.54
CA ASP A 156 10.32 -8.65 15.67
C ASP A 156 10.12 -7.39 16.54
N VAL A 157 11.19 -6.63 16.78
CA VAL A 157 11.12 -5.34 17.51
C VAL A 157 10.34 -4.28 16.72
N ARG A 158 10.59 -4.17 15.40
CA ARG A 158 9.79 -3.27 14.55
C ARG A 158 8.30 -3.58 14.65
N GLN A 159 7.94 -4.86 14.78
CA GLN A 159 6.54 -5.26 14.90
C GLN A 159 5.91 -4.82 16.22
N LEU A 160 6.63 -4.99 17.33
CA LEU A 160 6.22 -4.47 18.62
C LEU A 160 6.05 -2.94 18.55
N LEU A 161 7.03 -2.22 18.00
CA LEU A 161 6.95 -0.76 17.85
C LEU A 161 5.80 -0.31 16.95
N LEU A 162 5.37 -1.09 15.95
CA LEU A 162 4.20 -0.79 15.13
C LEU A 162 2.86 -1.08 15.83
N LEU A 163 2.87 -1.83 16.93
CA LEU A 163 1.70 -2.09 17.77
C LEU A 163 1.59 -1.11 18.93
N ALA A 164 2.72 -0.57 19.38
CA ALA A 164 2.75 0.43 20.45
C ALA A 164 1.95 1.69 20.04
N PRO A 165 1.29 2.37 21.00
CA PRO A 165 0.58 3.59 20.70
C PRO A 165 1.53 4.64 20.08
N PRO A 166 1.07 5.41 19.08
CA PRO A 166 1.91 6.35 18.34
C PRO A 166 2.67 7.34 19.22
N GLU A 167 2.01 7.81 20.28
CA GLU A 167 2.56 8.74 21.26
C GLU A 167 3.77 8.12 21.98
N ARG A 168 3.71 6.82 22.29
CA ARG A 168 4.83 6.10 22.92
C ARG A 168 5.97 5.86 21.96
N VAL A 169 5.67 5.49 20.72
CA VAL A 169 6.71 5.34 19.69
C VAL A 169 7.45 6.65 19.51
N ALA A 170 6.74 7.78 19.50
CA ALA A 170 7.35 9.11 19.42
C ALA A 170 8.32 9.39 20.59
N GLU A 171 7.96 9.00 21.81
CA GLU A 171 8.81 9.13 23.01
C GLU A 171 10.09 8.27 22.90
N LEU A 172 10.03 7.12 22.19
CA LEU A 172 11.18 6.22 21.99
C LEU A 172 12.10 6.65 20.85
N VAL A 173 11.62 7.43 19.88
CA VAL A 173 12.38 7.83 18.68
C VAL A 173 13.79 8.36 18.99
N PRO A 174 14.00 9.27 19.97
CA PRO A 174 15.33 9.79 20.28
C PRO A 174 16.33 8.72 20.75
N ALA A 175 15.84 7.61 21.31
CA ALA A 175 16.66 6.49 21.78
C ALA A 175 16.85 5.39 20.73
N LEU A 176 16.12 5.44 19.61
CA LEU A 176 16.20 4.46 18.53
C LEU A 176 17.31 4.81 17.54
N ARG A 177 17.98 3.78 17.02
CA ARG A 177 18.93 3.96 15.91
C ARG A 177 18.22 4.53 14.67
N PRO A 178 18.87 5.41 13.88
CA PRO A 178 18.27 6.01 12.69
C PRO A 178 17.70 4.99 11.69
N ASP A 179 18.37 3.86 11.51
CA ASP A 179 17.89 2.79 10.63
C ASP A 179 16.59 2.14 11.11
N THR A 180 16.40 2.04 12.43
CA THR A 180 15.16 1.52 13.03
C THR A 180 14.03 2.52 12.84
N VAL A 181 14.29 3.82 13.05
CA VAL A 181 13.28 4.87 12.81
C VAL A 181 12.90 4.91 11.32
N ARG A 182 13.87 4.82 10.40
CA ARG A 182 13.61 4.74 8.96
C ARG A 182 12.77 3.51 8.60
N ASP A 183 13.03 2.38 9.22
CA ASP A 183 12.19 1.18 9.09
C ASP A 183 10.75 1.47 9.56
N LEU A 184 10.56 2.11 10.72
CA LEU A 184 9.22 2.48 11.19
C LEU A 184 8.49 3.37 10.16
N VAL A 185 9.16 4.38 9.61
CA VAL A 185 8.62 5.23 8.54
C VAL A 185 8.23 4.43 7.31
N ARG A 186 9.14 3.57 6.83
CA ARG A 186 8.92 2.70 5.66
C ARG A 186 7.72 1.78 5.82
N PHE A 187 7.50 1.28 7.04
CA PHE A 187 6.42 0.35 7.36
C PHE A 187 5.13 1.02 7.85
N GLY A 188 5.09 2.35 7.84
CA GLY A 188 3.89 3.13 8.06
C GLY A 188 3.54 3.38 9.52
N ALA A 189 4.56 3.46 10.39
CA ALA A 189 4.37 3.91 11.77
C ALA A 189 3.75 5.31 11.81
N LEU A 190 2.91 5.54 12.81
CA LEU A 190 2.41 6.88 13.14
C LEU A 190 3.47 7.60 13.96
N LEU A 191 4.24 8.48 13.33
CA LEU A 191 5.24 9.31 13.99
C LEU A 191 4.85 10.80 13.90
N PRO A 192 5.33 11.66 14.81
CA PRO A 192 5.15 13.10 14.70
C PRO A 192 5.70 13.64 13.38
N ALA A 193 5.06 14.67 12.84
CA ALA A 193 5.45 15.23 11.55
C ALA A 193 6.90 15.75 11.54
N ALA A 194 7.37 16.32 12.66
CA ALA A 194 8.76 16.76 12.83
C ALA A 194 9.74 15.59 12.66
N VAL A 195 9.53 14.49 13.38
CA VAL A 195 10.33 13.26 13.26
C VAL A 195 10.34 12.73 11.82
N LEU A 196 9.19 12.73 11.14
CA LEU A 196 9.12 12.30 9.74
C LEU A 196 9.95 13.20 8.83
N GLY A 197 9.89 14.52 9.03
CA GLY A 197 10.71 15.50 8.34
C GLY A 197 12.21 15.21 8.54
N ASP A 198 12.64 15.11 9.79
CA ASP A 198 14.04 14.86 10.17
C ASP A 198 14.56 13.55 9.56
N VAL A 199 13.76 12.49 9.57
CA VAL A 199 14.14 11.18 9.00
C VAL A 199 14.27 11.25 7.47
N VAL A 200 13.39 11.98 6.80
CA VAL A 200 13.44 12.15 5.34
C VAL A 200 14.61 13.05 4.95
N GLU A 201 14.86 14.12 5.70
CA GLU A 201 15.96 15.04 5.47
C GLU A 201 17.33 14.38 5.71
N ALA A 202 17.48 13.61 6.79
CA ALA A 202 18.71 12.88 7.09
C ALA A 202 18.94 11.64 6.19
N ALA A 203 17.92 11.16 5.47
CA ALA A 203 18.05 9.99 4.60
C ALA A 203 18.91 10.30 3.37
N THR A 204 19.73 9.32 2.94
CA THR A 204 20.47 9.41 1.68
C THR A 204 19.51 9.37 0.47
N PRO A 205 19.93 9.82 -0.74
CA PRO A 205 19.08 9.76 -1.93
C PRO A 205 18.48 8.37 -2.19
N ALA A 206 19.30 7.31 -2.11
CA ALA A 206 18.82 5.93 -2.27
C ALA A 206 17.79 5.53 -1.20
N GLN A 207 17.96 5.97 0.05
CA GLN A 207 17.02 5.71 1.13
C GLN A 207 15.70 6.45 0.92
N ARG A 208 15.74 7.72 0.47
CA ARG A 208 14.53 8.49 0.11
C ARG A 208 13.75 7.81 -1.01
N LEU A 209 14.43 7.28 -2.02
CA LEU A 209 13.79 6.52 -3.09
C LEU A 209 13.12 5.24 -2.57
N VAL A 210 13.75 4.52 -1.64
CA VAL A 210 13.15 3.35 -0.96
C VAL A 210 11.90 3.76 -0.17
N LEU A 211 11.93 4.91 0.52
CA LEU A 211 10.77 5.45 1.23
C LEU A 211 9.63 5.85 0.26
N ALA A 212 9.95 6.51 -0.85
CA ALA A 212 8.98 6.90 -1.88
C ALA A 212 8.27 5.68 -2.49
N LYS A 213 9.02 4.60 -2.75
CA LYS A 213 8.50 3.33 -3.29
C LYS A 213 7.83 2.44 -2.22
N ALA A 214 7.87 2.81 -0.94
CA ALA A 214 7.35 1.97 0.13
C ALA A 214 5.82 1.87 0.07
N ARG A 215 5.31 0.64 -0.06
CA ARG A 215 3.86 0.35 -0.15
C ARG A 215 3.07 0.70 1.12
N ARG A 216 3.76 0.94 2.23
CA ARG A 216 3.16 1.22 3.54
C ARG A 216 3.50 2.61 4.05
N ALA A 217 4.29 3.39 3.31
CA ALA A 217 4.56 4.77 3.66
C ALA A 217 3.22 5.51 3.83
N ARG A 218 3.12 6.25 4.93
CA ARG A 218 1.94 7.07 5.19
C ARG A 218 1.98 8.33 4.28
N PRO A 219 0.83 8.97 4.02
CA PRO A 219 0.75 10.16 3.17
C PRO A 219 1.70 11.30 3.56
N GLU A 220 2.03 11.42 4.84
CA GLU A 220 2.94 12.44 5.38
C GLU A 220 4.39 12.19 4.98
N VAL A 221 4.78 10.92 4.83
CA VAL A 221 6.10 10.56 4.28
C VAL A 221 6.18 11.01 2.83
N ALA A 222 5.13 10.75 2.05
CA ALA A 222 5.03 11.25 0.69
C ALA A 222 5.03 12.78 0.65
N GLY A 223 4.33 13.45 1.57
CA GLY A 223 4.33 14.91 1.69
C GLY A 223 5.71 15.48 1.98
N ALA A 224 6.46 14.88 2.91
CA ALA A 224 7.83 15.26 3.24
C ALA A 224 8.80 15.02 2.08
N LEU A 225 8.67 13.90 1.36
CA LEU A 225 9.49 13.61 0.18
C LEU A 225 9.22 14.60 -0.97
N VAL A 226 7.95 14.91 -1.23
CA VAL A 226 7.55 15.89 -2.27
C VAL A 226 8.00 17.31 -1.91
N ALA A 227 8.07 17.65 -0.61
CA ALA A 227 8.54 18.95 -0.16
C ALA A 227 10.03 19.20 -0.47
N LEU A 228 10.81 18.16 -0.76
CA LEU A 228 12.21 18.29 -1.19
C LEU A 228 12.36 18.85 -2.61
N GLY A 229 11.28 18.88 -3.41
CA GLY A 229 11.31 19.43 -4.77
C GLY A 229 12.16 18.63 -5.77
N ASP A 230 12.36 17.34 -5.51
CA ASP A 230 13.14 16.43 -6.36
C ASP A 230 12.21 15.70 -7.37
N PRO A 231 12.38 15.91 -8.69
CA PRO A 231 11.57 15.26 -9.72
C PRO A 231 11.58 13.72 -9.65
N GLU A 232 12.70 13.09 -9.28
CA GLU A 232 12.82 11.64 -9.21
C GLU A 232 12.01 11.07 -8.04
N LEU A 233 12.07 11.74 -6.88
CA LEU A 233 11.26 11.37 -5.71
C LEU A 233 9.77 11.61 -5.97
N ASP A 234 9.42 12.74 -6.59
CA ASP A 234 8.05 13.03 -7.02
C ASP A 234 7.53 11.94 -7.96
N ALA A 235 8.36 11.46 -8.89
CA ALA A 235 8.00 10.36 -9.78
C ALA A 235 7.75 9.06 -9.02
N ALA A 236 8.66 8.69 -8.11
CA ALA A 236 8.54 7.48 -7.31
C ALA A 236 7.29 7.51 -6.41
N VAL A 237 7.01 8.65 -5.78
CA VAL A 237 5.77 8.86 -5.00
C VAL A 237 4.56 8.80 -5.92
N TYR A 238 4.56 9.47 -7.07
CA TYR A 238 3.43 9.51 -8.00
C TYR A 238 3.04 8.11 -8.49
N LEU A 239 4.05 7.33 -8.91
CA LEU A 239 3.89 6.00 -9.49
C LEU A 239 3.61 4.92 -8.43
N ASN A 240 3.87 5.19 -7.16
CA ASN A 240 3.52 4.27 -6.08
C ASN A 240 2.00 3.99 -6.11
N PRO A 241 1.57 2.72 -6.26
CA PRO A 241 0.15 2.35 -6.36
C PRO A 241 -0.70 2.76 -5.15
N ARG A 242 -0.06 3.05 -4.02
CA ARG A 242 -0.70 3.44 -2.76
C ARG A 242 -0.88 4.93 -2.62
N THR A 243 -0.21 5.74 -3.44
CA THR A 243 -0.38 7.18 -3.47
C THR A 243 -1.82 7.54 -3.86
N GLY A 244 -2.43 8.36 -3.01
CA GLY A 244 -3.78 8.86 -3.21
C GLY A 244 -3.85 9.91 -4.33
N MET A 245 -5.07 10.17 -4.81
CA MET A 245 -5.28 11.18 -5.86
C MET A 245 -4.87 12.59 -5.44
N ALA A 246 -5.05 12.94 -4.16
CA ALA A 246 -4.68 14.25 -3.64
C ALA A 246 -3.17 14.50 -3.67
N MET A 247 -2.37 13.51 -3.27
CA MET A 247 -0.90 13.61 -3.33
C MET A 247 -0.42 13.68 -4.79
N ARG A 248 -0.98 12.86 -5.68
CA ARG A 248 -0.69 12.99 -7.13
C ARG A 248 -1.09 14.35 -7.69
N ALA A 249 -2.21 14.90 -7.23
CA ALA A 249 -2.69 16.23 -7.61
C ALA A 249 -1.73 17.32 -7.13
N ARG A 250 -1.19 17.19 -5.91
CA ARG A 250 -0.18 18.08 -5.37
C ARG A 250 1.11 18.05 -6.20
N ILE A 251 1.59 16.85 -6.55
CA ILE A 251 2.77 16.69 -7.43
C ILE A 251 2.52 17.36 -8.79
N MET A 252 1.38 17.08 -9.42
CA MET A 252 1.00 17.70 -10.71
C MET A 252 0.91 19.23 -10.61
N ALA A 253 0.35 19.75 -9.51
CA ALA A 253 0.20 21.18 -9.28
C ALA A 253 1.50 21.87 -8.81
N SER A 254 2.57 21.11 -8.53
CA SER A 254 3.84 21.65 -8.04
C SER A 254 4.59 22.39 -9.15
N SER A 255 5.48 23.30 -8.77
CA SER A 255 6.41 23.97 -9.69
C SER A 255 7.56 23.07 -10.14
N THR A 256 7.79 21.94 -9.45
CA THR A 256 8.82 20.95 -9.79
C THR A 256 8.58 20.40 -11.20
N PRO A 257 9.60 20.33 -12.07
CA PRO A 257 9.47 19.69 -13.36
C PRO A 257 9.03 18.22 -13.21
N LEU A 258 8.10 17.78 -14.05
CA LEU A 258 7.64 16.40 -14.03
C LEU A 258 8.70 15.49 -14.65
N HIS A 259 9.05 14.41 -13.95
CA HIS A 259 9.93 13.38 -14.50
C HIS A 259 9.29 12.66 -15.70
N ALA A 260 10.11 12.27 -16.69
CA ALA A 260 9.66 11.64 -17.93
C ALA A 260 8.81 10.37 -17.69
N SER A 261 9.13 9.57 -16.67
CA SER A 261 8.36 8.37 -16.33
C SER A 261 6.92 8.67 -15.87
N VAL A 262 6.68 9.83 -15.25
CA VAL A 262 5.31 10.27 -14.87
C VAL A 262 4.54 10.65 -16.13
N VAL A 263 5.15 11.43 -17.03
CA VAL A 263 4.55 11.84 -18.30
C VAL A 263 4.20 10.61 -19.13
N ALA A 264 5.16 9.71 -19.34
CA ALA A 264 4.96 8.45 -20.05
C ALA A 264 3.83 7.62 -19.43
N ARG A 265 3.77 7.52 -18.09
CA ARG A 265 2.69 6.78 -17.43
C ARG A 265 1.33 7.43 -17.61
N VAL A 266 1.22 8.75 -17.50
CA VAL A 266 -0.05 9.49 -17.65
C VAL A 266 -0.56 9.42 -19.09
N CYS A 267 0.35 9.49 -20.07
CA CYS A 267 0.03 9.40 -21.51
C CYS A 267 -0.17 7.96 -22.00
N GLY A 268 0.30 6.94 -21.26
CA GLY A 268 0.18 5.53 -21.64
C GLY A 268 -0.92 4.74 -20.93
N ASP A 269 -1.35 5.15 -19.72
CA ASP A 269 -2.26 4.36 -18.88
C ASP A 269 -3.65 4.98 -18.74
N TRP A 270 -4.69 4.25 -19.15
CA TRP A 270 -6.08 4.65 -18.98
C TRP A 270 -6.57 4.76 -17.51
N ALA A 271 -5.79 4.34 -16.51
CA ALA A 271 -6.15 4.39 -15.09
C ALA A 271 -6.51 5.81 -14.60
N ALA A 272 -7.78 6.02 -14.24
CA ALA A 272 -8.27 7.33 -13.81
C ALA A 272 -7.57 7.88 -12.55
N SER A 273 -7.11 7.01 -11.64
CA SER A 273 -6.36 7.42 -10.43
C SER A 273 -4.97 7.99 -10.76
N VAL A 274 -4.45 7.70 -11.95
CA VAL A 274 -3.17 8.18 -12.47
C VAL A 274 -3.38 9.40 -13.36
N ARG A 275 -4.43 9.43 -14.19
CA ARG A 275 -4.61 10.53 -15.14
C ARG A 275 -5.35 11.75 -14.61
N LEU A 276 -6.40 11.56 -13.81
CA LEU A 276 -7.22 12.70 -13.35
C LEU A 276 -6.43 13.78 -12.59
N PRO A 277 -5.39 13.47 -11.79
CA PRO A 277 -4.53 14.49 -11.20
C PRO A 277 -3.85 15.42 -12.21
N ALA A 278 -3.62 14.95 -13.45
CA ALA A 278 -2.97 15.73 -14.50
C ALA A 278 -3.80 16.93 -14.99
N LEU A 279 -5.09 17.00 -14.62
CA LEU A 279 -5.93 18.21 -14.76
C LEU A 279 -5.37 19.43 -14.01
N LEU A 280 -4.47 19.22 -13.05
CA LEU A 280 -3.84 20.30 -12.28
C LEU A 280 -2.42 20.63 -12.76
N SER A 281 -1.92 19.92 -13.78
CA SER A 281 -0.55 20.09 -14.27
C SER A 281 -0.30 21.45 -14.92
N GLY A 282 -1.32 22.04 -15.55
CA GLY A 282 -1.15 23.20 -16.42
C GLY A 282 -0.42 22.89 -17.73
N ASP A 283 -0.04 21.63 -17.96
CA ASP A 283 0.55 21.17 -19.22
C ASP A 283 -0.58 20.79 -20.19
N PRO A 284 -0.61 21.36 -21.41
CA PRO A 284 -1.67 21.09 -22.38
C PRO A 284 -1.86 19.61 -22.68
N LEU A 285 -0.77 18.87 -22.97
CA LEU A 285 -0.80 17.46 -23.33
C LEU A 285 -1.36 16.61 -22.19
N LEU A 286 -0.88 16.83 -20.97
CA LEU A 286 -1.30 16.08 -19.79
C LEU A 286 -2.76 16.36 -19.40
N VAL A 287 -3.22 17.60 -19.57
CA VAL A 287 -4.63 17.95 -19.37
C VAL A 287 -5.52 17.21 -20.38
N ARG A 288 -5.16 17.18 -21.67
CA ARG A 288 -5.93 16.42 -22.68
C ARG A 288 -5.90 14.92 -22.40
N ALA A 289 -4.76 14.37 -21.97
CA ALA A 289 -4.65 12.97 -21.54
C ALA A 289 -5.63 12.64 -20.40
N ALA A 290 -5.86 13.56 -19.47
CA ALA A 290 -6.82 13.39 -18.37
C ALA A 290 -8.29 13.45 -18.82
N LEU A 291 -8.59 14.23 -19.86
CA LEU A 291 -9.94 14.45 -20.37
C LEU A 291 -10.40 13.36 -21.34
N LEU A 292 -9.48 12.64 -22.00
CA LEU A 292 -9.81 11.50 -22.84
C LEU A 292 -10.45 10.35 -22.02
N LYS A 293 -11.48 9.71 -22.58
CA LYS A 293 -12.19 8.60 -21.94
C LYS A 293 -11.94 7.29 -22.69
N ARG A 294 -11.40 6.28 -22.00
CA ARG A 294 -11.12 4.95 -22.57
C ARG A 294 -12.28 4.39 -23.39
N ASP A 295 -13.48 4.33 -22.80
CA ASP A 295 -14.65 3.72 -23.47
C ASP A 295 -15.22 4.56 -24.62
N ALA A 296 -14.70 5.78 -24.80
CA ALA A 296 -15.07 6.66 -25.91
C ALA A 296 -14.10 6.56 -27.09
N MET A 297 -12.95 5.89 -26.96
CA MET A 297 -11.92 5.85 -28.00
C MET A 297 -11.79 4.46 -28.62
N THR A 298 -11.47 4.39 -29.91
CA THR A 298 -11.19 3.14 -30.64
C THR A 298 -9.72 2.71 -30.57
N THR A 299 -8.81 3.61 -30.18
CA THR A 299 -7.36 3.41 -30.17
C THR A 299 -6.74 3.60 -28.76
N THR A 300 -5.43 3.37 -28.63
CA THR A 300 -4.64 3.57 -27.42
C THR A 300 -4.55 5.05 -27.04
N LEU A 301 -4.23 5.35 -25.78
CA LEU A 301 -4.13 6.73 -25.30
C LEU A 301 -2.98 7.48 -25.97
N ALA A 302 -1.83 6.83 -26.16
CA ALA A 302 -0.66 7.42 -26.80
C ALA A 302 -0.96 7.80 -28.26
N GLU A 303 -1.62 6.92 -29.02
CA GLU A 303 -2.08 7.21 -30.38
C GLU A 303 -3.08 8.37 -30.41
N CYS A 304 -4.06 8.40 -29.49
CA CYS A 304 -4.98 9.54 -29.40
C CYS A 304 -4.21 10.86 -29.20
N LEU A 305 -3.25 10.88 -28.28
CA LEU A 305 -2.49 12.10 -27.98
C LEU A 305 -1.62 12.52 -29.17
N SER A 306 -0.98 11.58 -29.85
CA SER A 306 -0.21 11.85 -31.06
C SER A 306 -1.09 12.42 -32.18
N ILE A 307 -2.28 11.85 -32.40
CA ILE A 307 -3.25 12.35 -33.39
C ILE A 307 -3.70 13.77 -33.03
N TRP A 308 -3.96 14.04 -31.75
CA TRP A 308 -4.36 15.37 -31.30
C TRP A 308 -3.24 16.40 -31.48
N GLN A 309 -1.98 16.05 -31.20
CA GLN A 309 -0.86 16.98 -31.41
C GLN A 309 -0.68 17.34 -32.89
N ASP A 310 -0.90 16.39 -33.80
CA ASP A 310 -0.75 16.58 -35.25
C ASP A 310 -1.96 17.30 -35.88
N LYS A 311 -3.18 16.88 -35.51
CA LYS A 311 -4.43 17.23 -36.21
C LYS A 311 -5.47 17.91 -35.34
N GLY A 312 -5.15 18.24 -34.09
CA GLY A 312 -6.09 18.81 -33.14
C GLY A 312 -7.27 17.89 -32.82
N VAL A 313 -8.36 18.48 -32.34
CA VAL A 313 -9.58 17.75 -31.97
C VAL A 313 -10.26 17.07 -33.18
N GLU A 314 -10.15 17.66 -34.36
CA GLU A 314 -10.73 17.13 -35.61
C GLU A 314 -10.15 15.76 -35.97
N GLY A 315 -8.84 15.58 -35.78
CA GLY A 315 -8.19 14.27 -35.99
C GLY A 315 -8.70 13.17 -35.05
N LEU A 316 -9.22 13.52 -33.88
CA LEU A 316 -9.75 12.54 -32.92
C LEU A 316 -11.18 12.08 -33.22
N LEU A 317 -11.95 12.84 -34.01
CA LEU A 317 -13.36 12.55 -34.26
C LEU A 317 -13.60 11.17 -34.89
N PRO A 318 -12.83 10.71 -35.89
CA PRO A 318 -12.98 9.36 -36.46
C PRO A 318 -12.72 8.23 -35.46
N HIS A 319 -11.98 8.52 -34.39
CA HIS A 319 -11.62 7.54 -33.36
C HIS A 319 -12.54 7.59 -32.13
N THR A 320 -13.57 8.44 -32.16
CA THR A 320 -14.45 8.67 -31.02
C THR A 320 -15.79 7.93 -31.18
N ARG A 321 -16.04 6.93 -30.33
CA ARG A 321 -17.30 6.15 -30.27
C ARG A 321 -18.43 6.86 -29.52
N ALA A 322 -18.08 7.74 -28.58
CA ALA A 322 -19.08 8.33 -27.68
C ALA A 322 -19.80 9.49 -28.36
N ILE A 323 -21.07 9.27 -28.68
CA ILE A 323 -21.96 10.30 -29.18
C ILE A 323 -22.73 10.89 -28.00
N PHE A 324 -22.59 12.19 -27.74
CA PHE A 324 -23.41 12.88 -26.72
C PHE A 324 -24.58 13.57 -27.40
N ALA A 325 -25.78 13.41 -26.86
CA ALA A 325 -26.95 14.15 -27.32
C ALA A 325 -26.76 15.65 -27.06
N ARG A 326 -26.76 16.46 -28.13
CA ARG A 326 -26.89 17.92 -28.07
C ARG A 326 -28.24 18.34 -28.64
N ALA A 327 -28.61 19.59 -28.40
CA ALA A 327 -29.76 20.23 -29.05
C ALA A 327 -29.66 20.13 -30.59
N ASP A 328 -28.44 20.18 -31.13
CA ASP A 328 -28.17 20.16 -32.58
C ASP A 328 -27.93 18.74 -33.13
N GLY A 329 -28.21 17.71 -32.33
CA GLY A 329 -28.00 16.31 -32.69
C GLY A 329 -26.79 15.66 -32.00
N PRO A 330 -26.65 14.34 -32.15
CA PRO A 330 -25.64 13.58 -31.43
C PRO A 330 -24.29 13.72 -32.16
N ALA A 331 -23.26 14.26 -31.47
CA ALA A 331 -21.92 14.48 -32.04
C ALA A 331 -20.81 13.74 -31.23
N PRO A 332 -19.77 13.23 -31.90
CA PRO A 332 -18.62 12.62 -31.25
C PRO A 332 -17.81 13.67 -30.49
N HIS A 333 -17.48 13.39 -29.23
CA HIS A 333 -16.69 14.31 -28.41
C HIS A 333 -15.59 13.56 -27.63
N PRO A 334 -14.31 13.74 -28.02
CA PRO A 334 -13.21 12.98 -27.44
C PRO A 334 -12.93 13.38 -25.98
N PHE A 335 -13.08 14.67 -25.66
CA PHE A 335 -12.80 15.21 -24.34
C PHE A 335 -14.04 15.24 -23.45
N ARG A 336 -13.92 14.63 -22.28
CA ARG A 336 -14.94 14.67 -21.24
C ARG A 336 -14.54 15.62 -20.13
N LEU A 337 -15.23 16.76 -20.07
CA LEU A 337 -15.04 17.73 -19.02
C LEU A 337 -15.29 17.16 -17.62
N PRO A 338 -14.59 17.66 -16.59
CA PRO A 338 -14.91 17.35 -15.21
C PRO A 338 -16.37 17.70 -14.92
N ARG A 339 -17.12 16.77 -14.32
CA ARG A 339 -18.51 17.04 -13.89
C ARG A 339 -18.63 18.23 -12.92
N ARG A 340 -17.52 18.60 -12.28
CA ARG A 340 -17.50 19.67 -11.30
C ARG A 340 -16.88 20.91 -11.90
N ARG A 341 -17.67 21.98 -11.90
CA ARG A 341 -17.28 23.31 -12.37
C ARG A 341 -16.00 23.81 -11.70
N SER A 342 -15.84 23.64 -10.39
CA SER A 342 -14.64 24.05 -9.64
C SER A 342 -13.37 23.42 -10.20
N LEU A 343 -13.36 22.11 -10.47
CA LEU A 343 -12.18 21.44 -11.03
C LEU A 343 -11.83 21.97 -12.42
N LEU A 344 -12.83 22.20 -13.28
CA LEU A 344 -12.60 22.79 -14.60
C LEU A 344 -12.02 24.20 -14.51
N LEU A 345 -12.57 25.06 -13.65
CA LEU A 345 -12.04 26.40 -13.43
C LEU A 345 -10.59 26.37 -12.94
N ILE A 346 -10.26 25.44 -12.02
CA ILE A 346 -8.87 25.23 -11.57
C ILE A 346 -7.98 24.78 -12.74
N THR A 347 -8.44 23.84 -13.58
CA THR A 347 -7.68 23.40 -14.76
C THR A 347 -7.41 24.53 -15.73
N LEU A 348 -8.41 25.38 -16.01
CA LEU A 348 -8.27 26.54 -16.89
C LEU A 348 -7.28 27.56 -16.31
N LEU A 349 -7.38 27.86 -15.01
CA LEU A 349 -6.43 28.74 -14.33
C LEU A 349 -5.01 28.18 -14.42
N ARG A 350 -4.81 26.88 -14.19
CA ARG A 350 -3.48 26.24 -14.27
C ARG A 350 -2.90 26.25 -15.68
N LEU A 351 -3.71 26.00 -16.70
CA LEU A 351 -3.30 26.14 -18.10
C LEU A 351 -2.89 27.58 -18.41
N TYR A 352 -3.68 28.56 -17.96
CA TYR A 352 -3.36 29.97 -18.13
C TYR A 352 -2.01 30.32 -17.49
N GLU A 353 -1.81 29.90 -16.23
CA GLU A 353 -0.60 30.24 -15.46
C GLU A 353 0.68 29.59 -16.02
N ARG A 354 0.60 28.38 -16.60
CA ARG A 354 1.79 27.64 -17.06
C ARG A 354 2.03 27.69 -18.57
N ALA A 355 0.97 27.71 -19.37
CA ALA A 355 1.01 27.63 -20.83
C ALA A 355 0.39 28.86 -21.52
N GLY A 356 -0.09 29.83 -20.73
CA GLY A 356 -0.64 31.09 -21.23
C GLY A 356 -2.13 31.04 -21.60
N ALA A 357 -2.69 32.21 -21.89
CA ALA A 357 -4.11 32.40 -22.20
C ALA A 357 -4.59 31.53 -23.37
N ARG A 358 -3.76 31.39 -24.40
CA ARG A 358 -4.10 30.63 -25.60
C ARG A 358 -4.39 29.16 -25.28
N ALA A 359 -3.54 28.49 -24.51
CA ALA A 359 -3.73 27.09 -24.15
C ALA A 359 -5.01 26.83 -23.34
N ALA A 360 -5.41 27.79 -22.49
CA ALA A 360 -6.65 27.73 -21.73
C ALA A 360 -7.88 27.97 -22.63
N LEU A 361 -7.81 28.94 -23.54
CA LEU A 361 -8.86 29.22 -24.53
C LEU A 361 -9.05 28.06 -25.51
N ASP A 362 -7.96 27.45 -25.98
CA ASP A 362 -8.00 26.26 -26.83
C ASP A 362 -8.74 25.13 -26.12
N LEU A 363 -8.53 24.95 -24.81
CA LEU A 363 -9.29 23.94 -24.06
C LEU A 363 -10.79 24.28 -24.02
N VAL A 364 -11.16 25.55 -23.89
CA VAL A 364 -12.58 25.97 -23.91
C VAL A 364 -13.20 25.65 -25.28
N ASP A 365 -12.48 25.88 -26.36
CA ASP A 365 -12.95 25.67 -27.73
C ASP A 365 -13.01 24.18 -28.11
N GLU A 366 -12.06 23.36 -27.65
CA GLU A 366 -12.04 21.90 -27.85
C GLU A 366 -13.10 21.15 -27.01
N SER A 367 -13.73 21.83 -26.05
CA SER A 367 -14.57 21.20 -25.04
C SER A 367 -16.07 21.30 -25.31
N THR A 368 -16.81 20.33 -24.77
CA THR A 368 -18.28 20.30 -24.81
C THR A 368 -18.92 21.13 -23.71
N MET A 369 -18.68 22.44 -23.74
CA MET A 369 -19.30 23.38 -22.81
C MET A 369 -20.62 23.93 -23.36
N ASP A 370 -21.56 24.21 -22.46
CA ASP A 370 -22.71 25.06 -22.77
C ASP A 370 -22.21 26.43 -23.28
N ALA A 371 -22.86 26.99 -24.31
CA ALA A 371 -22.38 28.20 -24.98
C ALA A 371 -22.31 29.43 -24.04
N LYS A 372 -23.25 29.56 -23.10
CA LYS A 372 -23.23 30.63 -22.09
C LYS A 372 -22.05 30.44 -21.14
N TYR A 373 -21.80 29.19 -20.74
CA TYR A 373 -20.66 28.88 -19.87
C TYR A 373 -19.31 29.02 -20.56
N ALA A 374 -19.19 28.63 -21.84
CA ALA A 374 -17.99 28.84 -22.64
C ALA A 374 -17.68 30.34 -22.79
N ARG A 375 -18.68 31.16 -23.11
CA ARG A 375 -18.55 32.63 -23.18
C ARG A 375 -18.02 33.21 -21.87
N HIS A 376 -18.61 32.80 -20.75
CA HIS A 376 -18.15 33.21 -19.43
C HIS A 376 -16.69 32.81 -19.15
N CYS A 377 -16.27 31.61 -19.53
CA CYS A 377 -14.86 31.21 -19.39
C CYS A 377 -13.94 32.06 -20.26
N ARG A 378 -14.33 32.39 -21.50
CA ARG A 378 -13.54 33.26 -22.39
C ARG A 378 -13.41 34.68 -21.80
N GLU A 379 -14.49 35.24 -21.26
CA GLU A 379 -14.46 36.55 -20.57
C GLU A 379 -13.50 36.56 -19.37
N LEU A 380 -13.46 35.47 -18.59
CA LEU A 380 -12.54 35.33 -17.46
C LEU A 380 -11.07 35.20 -17.93
N LEU A 381 -10.82 34.54 -19.06
CA LEU A 381 -9.46 34.27 -19.55
C LEU A 381 -8.88 35.38 -20.45
N ALA A 382 -9.71 36.33 -20.89
CA ALA A 382 -9.32 37.36 -21.85
C ALA A 382 -8.42 38.47 -21.26
N THR A 383 -8.48 38.71 -19.95
CA THR A 383 -7.81 39.84 -19.28
C THR A 383 -7.19 39.42 -17.95
N PRO A 384 -6.11 40.06 -17.47
CA PRO A 384 -5.56 39.81 -16.14
C PRO A 384 -6.60 39.95 -15.01
N GLU A 385 -7.45 40.97 -15.07
CA GLU A 385 -8.52 41.20 -14.10
C GLU A 385 -9.60 40.11 -14.17
N GLY A 386 -9.85 39.57 -15.37
CA GLY A 386 -10.67 38.38 -15.57
C GLY A 386 -10.10 37.17 -14.81
N VAL A 387 -8.78 36.97 -14.86
CA VAL A 387 -8.10 35.87 -14.19
C VAL A 387 -8.13 36.05 -12.67
N ASP A 388 -8.03 37.27 -12.17
CA ASP A 388 -8.21 37.55 -10.74
C ASP A 388 -9.64 37.26 -10.27
N ARG A 389 -10.65 37.57 -11.10
CA ARG A 389 -12.04 37.14 -10.85
C ARG A 389 -12.18 35.61 -10.88
N LEU A 390 -11.48 34.92 -11.78
CA LEU A 390 -11.44 33.46 -11.82
C LEU A 390 -10.84 32.87 -10.54
N ARG A 391 -9.73 33.45 -10.04
CA ARG A 391 -9.14 33.07 -8.73
C ARG A 391 -10.12 33.27 -7.59
N ALA A 392 -10.83 34.41 -7.56
CA ALA A 392 -11.86 34.68 -6.56
C ALA A 392 -13.03 33.68 -6.63
N GLU A 393 -13.49 33.33 -7.84
CA GLU A 393 -14.55 32.32 -8.03
C GLU A 393 -14.10 30.93 -7.56
N ILE A 394 -12.85 30.54 -7.87
CA ILE A 394 -12.25 29.30 -7.37
C ILE A 394 -12.19 29.32 -5.85
N ALA A 395 -11.69 30.39 -5.22
CA ALA A 395 -11.61 30.51 -3.77
C ALA A 395 -12.99 30.37 -3.10
N ALA A 396 -14.02 31.01 -3.67
CA ALA A 396 -15.40 30.93 -3.17
C ALA A 396 -15.99 29.51 -3.26
N ARG A 397 -15.59 28.70 -4.25
CA ARG A 397 -16.14 27.35 -4.50
C ARG A 397 -15.31 26.20 -3.91
N SER A 398 -14.00 26.38 -3.85
CA SER A 398 -13.01 25.33 -3.57
C SER A 398 -12.50 25.31 -2.13
N GLY A 399 -12.91 26.29 -1.31
CA GLY A 399 -12.55 26.38 0.11
C GLY A 399 -13.17 25.29 1.01
N SER A 400 -12.71 25.26 2.27
CA SER A 400 -13.07 24.23 3.25
C SER A 400 -14.56 24.12 3.53
N ARG A 401 -15.33 25.23 3.44
CA ARG A 401 -16.81 25.16 3.53
C ARG A 401 -17.41 24.29 2.42
N GLY A 402 -16.92 24.46 1.19
CA GLY A 402 -17.31 23.66 0.04
C GLY A 402 -16.95 22.19 0.24
N LEU A 403 -15.73 21.90 0.69
CA LEU A 403 -15.29 20.54 1.02
C LEU A 403 -16.15 19.91 2.11
N VAL A 404 -16.38 20.58 3.23
CA VAL A 404 -17.22 20.12 4.36
C VAL A 404 -18.62 19.76 3.87
N ARG A 405 -19.26 20.63 3.08
CA ARG A 405 -20.58 20.37 2.49
C ARG A 405 -20.57 19.11 1.63
N ARG A 406 -19.51 18.91 0.82
CA ARG A 406 -19.36 17.72 -0.04
C ARG A 406 -19.11 16.44 0.75
N LEU A 407 -18.33 16.50 1.82
CA LEU A 407 -18.07 15.36 2.70
C LEU A 407 -19.38 14.89 3.37
N ARG A 408 -20.24 15.84 3.76
CA ARG A 408 -21.57 15.56 4.33
C ARG A 408 -22.58 15.04 3.31
N ALA A 409 -22.58 15.54 2.08
CA ALA A 409 -23.54 15.15 1.04
C ALA A 409 -23.35 13.73 0.45
N HIS A 410 -22.50 12.90 1.06
CA HIS A 410 -22.26 11.47 0.72
C HIS A 410 -22.34 11.05 -0.76
N PRO A 411 -21.46 11.55 -1.64
CA PRO A 411 -21.32 10.92 -2.94
C PRO A 411 -20.44 9.67 -2.85
N THR A 412 -20.86 8.55 -3.43
CA THR A 412 -20.05 7.33 -3.66
C THR A 412 -18.71 7.56 -4.38
N THR A 413 -18.42 8.79 -4.80
CA THR A 413 -17.24 9.25 -5.56
C THR A 413 -16.33 10.22 -4.79
N VAL A 414 -16.37 10.25 -3.45
CA VAL A 414 -15.64 11.23 -2.59
C VAL A 414 -14.14 11.39 -2.93
N GLY A 415 -13.45 10.35 -3.41
CA GLY A 415 -12.03 10.47 -3.80
C GLY A 415 -11.73 11.56 -4.83
N ARG A 416 -12.70 11.88 -5.70
CA ARG A 416 -12.59 12.98 -6.69
C ARG A 416 -12.76 14.37 -6.07
N SER A 417 -13.36 14.46 -4.87
CA SER A 417 -13.54 15.74 -4.17
C SER A 417 -12.27 16.38 -3.70
N PHE A 418 -11.20 15.60 -3.55
CA PHE A 418 -9.90 16.09 -3.09
C PHE A 418 -9.05 16.69 -4.21
N LEU A 419 -9.39 16.45 -5.48
CA LEU A 419 -8.72 17.13 -6.60
C LEU A 419 -8.99 18.64 -6.61
N GLU A 420 -10.10 19.08 -6.00
CA GLU A 420 -10.52 20.48 -5.97
C GLU A 420 -9.94 21.25 -4.78
N THR A 421 -9.35 20.54 -3.83
CA THR A 421 -8.87 21.09 -2.58
C THR A 421 -7.44 20.64 -2.40
N ILE A 422 -6.52 21.36 -3.05
CA ILE A 422 -5.08 21.09 -3.01
C ILE A 422 -4.54 21.38 -1.60
N THR A 423 -5.09 22.38 -0.93
CA THR A 423 -4.76 22.76 0.44
C THR A 423 -5.98 22.64 1.35
N PHE A 424 -5.77 22.06 2.54
CA PHE A 424 -6.82 21.85 3.53
C PHE A 424 -6.70 22.86 4.66
N ASP A 425 -7.74 23.65 4.91
CA ASP A 425 -7.88 24.34 6.20
C ASP A 425 -8.40 23.33 7.23
N TRP A 426 -7.45 22.63 7.85
CA TRP A 426 -7.69 21.61 8.84
C TRP A 426 -8.44 22.13 10.07
N ALA A 427 -8.19 23.38 10.47
CA ALA A 427 -8.88 23.99 11.60
C ALA A 427 -10.38 24.14 11.32
N ALA A 428 -10.75 24.62 10.13
CA ALA A 428 -12.15 24.69 9.71
C ALA A 428 -12.81 23.31 9.57
N ILE A 429 -12.09 22.31 9.06
CA ILE A 429 -12.59 20.93 8.93
C ILE A 429 -12.83 20.31 10.31
N VAL A 430 -11.90 20.44 11.25
CA VAL A 430 -12.05 19.96 12.64
C VAL A 430 -13.21 20.67 13.33
N LYS A 431 -13.33 21.99 13.18
CA LYS A 431 -14.47 22.75 13.73
C LYS A 431 -15.80 22.27 13.16
N ALA A 432 -15.86 22.01 11.86
CA ALA A 432 -17.05 21.46 11.23
C ALA A 432 -17.39 20.05 11.71
N HIS A 433 -16.38 19.20 11.92
CA HIS A 433 -16.55 17.86 12.45
C HIS A 433 -17.11 17.85 13.87
N ARG A 434 -16.54 18.67 14.77
CA ARG A 434 -17.03 18.82 16.15
C ARG A 434 -18.49 19.28 16.22
N ARG A 435 -18.91 20.17 15.31
CA ARG A 435 -20.31 20.65 15.24
C ARG A 435 -21.26 19.59 14.71
N THR A 436 -20.84 18.83 13.70
CA THR A 436 -21.64 17.74 13.13
C THR A 436 -20.67 16.69 12.61
N PRO A 437 -20.52 15.56 13.34
CA PRO A 437 -19.57 14.53 12.98
C PRO A 437 -19.75 14.06 11.54
N PHE A 438 -18.62 13.79 10.91
CA PHE A 438 -18.57 13.15 9.60
C PHE A 438 -18.77 11.64 9.80
N THR A 439 -19.36 10.97 8.83
CA THR A 439 -19.43 9.50 8.87
C THR A 439 -18.09 8.86 8.55
N ASP A 440 -18.01 7.55 8.79
CA ASP A 440 -16.79 6.73 8.70
C ASP A 440 -16.04 6.87 7.38
N ARG A 441 -16.77 6.93 6.26
CA ARG A 441 -16.16 6.98 4.93
C ARG A 441 -15.48 8.32 4.65
N PRO A 442 -16.13 9.48 4.80
CA PRO A 442 -15.45 10.79 4.78
C PRO A 442 -14.29 10.91 5.78
N LEU A 443 -14.44 10.42 7.01
CA LEU A 443 -13.37 10.41 8.01
C LEU A 443 -12.15 9.62 7.53
N SER A 444 -12.39 8.40 7.03
CA SER A 444 -11.33 7.55 6.48
C SER A 444 -10.58 8.21 5.32
N LEU A 445 -11.28 8.99 4.50
CA LEU A 445 -10.66 9.71 3.40
C LEU A 445 -9.86 10.93 3.86
N LEU A 446 -10.35 11.66 4.87
CA LEU A 446 -9.60 12.75 5.49
C LEU A 446 -8.32 12.22 6.17
N ALA A 447 -8.40 11.07 6.85
CA ALA A 447 -7.25 10.41 7.47
C ALA A 447 -6.17 9.95 6.47
N GLU A 448 -6.53 9.78 5.19
CA GLU A 448 -5.59 9.48 4.09
C GLU A 448 -4.92 10.73 3.51
N GLN A 449 -5.21 11.94 3.99
CA GLN A 449 -4.61 13.18 3.51
C GLN A 449 -3.39 13.59 4.34
N ASP A 450 -2.41 14.18 3.67
CA ASP A 450 -1.25 14.79 4.32
C ASP A 450 -1.67 15.93 5.27
N GLY A 451 -1.00 16.03 6.42
CA GLY A 451 -1.30 17.02 7.45
C GLY A 451 -2.61 16.82 8.22
N CYS A 452 -3.36 15.74 7.99
CA CYS A 452 -4.63 15.49 8.68
C CYS A 452 -4.44 15.47 10.22
N PRO A 453 -5.18 16.27 11.01
CA PRO A 453 -5.03 16.32 12.46
C PRO A 453 -5.24 14.96 13.15
N ALA A 454 -4.44 14.69 14.19
CA ALA A 454 -4.51 13.44 14.96
C ALA A 454 -5.93 13.14 15.50
N VAL A 455 -6.70 14.16 15.86
CA VAL A 455 -8.09 13.99 16.31
C VAL A 455 -8.97 13.31 15.25
N LEU A 456 -8.92 13.77 13.99
CA LEU A 456 -9.73 13.17 12.92
C LEU A 456 -9.24 11.78 12.54
N ARG A 457 -7.94 11.52 12.66
CA ARG A 457 -7.38 10.18 12.43
C ARG A 457 -7.89 9.20 13.47
N ARG A 458 -7.74 9.51 14.76
CA ARG A 458 -8.20 8.67 15.87
C ARG A 458 -9.70 8.36 15.76
N GLU A 459 -10.51 9.33 15.35
CA GLU A 459 -11.94 9.10 15.13
C GLU A 459 -12.22 8.22 13.89
N ALA A 460 -11.52 8.46 12.77
CA ALA A 460 -11.62 7.59 11.58
C ALA A 460 -11.21 6.14 11.88
N GLU A 461 -10.23 6.00 12.74
CA GLU A 461 -9.63 4.77 13.20
C GLU A 461 -10.55 3.98 14.16
N ALA A 462 -11.16 4.68 15.12
CA ALA A 462 -12.19 4.13 15.99
C ALA A 462 -13.39 3.62 15.16
N ALA A 463 -13.83 4.40 14.17
CA ALA A 463 -14.90 4.02 13.25
C ALA A 463 -14.56 2.76 12.41
N GLN A 464 -13.33 2.66 11.91
CA GLN A 464 -12.86 1.47 11.19
C GLN A 464 -12.75 0.23 12.09
N SER A 465 -12.46 0.43 13.38
CA SER A 465 -12.37 -0.66 14.35
C SER A 465 -13.74 -1.25 14.67
N MET A 466 -14.77 -0.41 14.82
CA MET A 466 -16.15 -0.88 15.04
C MET A 466 -16.72 -1.66 13.85
N THR A 467 -16.30 -1.34 12.63
CA THR A 467 -16.76 -2.03 11.42
C THR A 467 -16.00 -3.33 11.12
N GLY A 468 -15.08 -3.77 11.99
CA GLY A 468 -14.25 -4.97 11.78
C GLY A 468 -13.21 -4.82 10.66
N HIS A 469 -13.06 -3.61 10.10
CA HIS A 469 -12.16 -3.30 8.99
C HIS A 469 -10.89 -2.57 9.43
N SER A 470 -10.55 -2.64 10.73
CA SER A 470 -9.46 -1.86 11.32
C SER A 470 -8.19 -1.97 10.47
N ARG A 471 -7.71 -0.82 10.00
CA ARG A 471 -6.44 -0.69 9.28
C ARG A 471 -5.25 -0.56 10.22
N HIS A 472 -5.49 -0.34 11.51
CA HIS A 472 -4.44 -0.34 12.51
C HIS A 472 -3.75 -1.66 12.58
N GLY A 473 -2.43 -1.59 12.77
CA GLY A 473 -1.70 -2.71 13.32
C GLY A 473 -1.77 -3.98 12.48
N ARG A 474 -2.25 -3.96 11.22
CA ARG A 474 -1.90 -5.02 10.29
C ARG A 474 -0.39 -4.96 10.26
N TRP A 475 0.26 -5.94 10.91
CA TRP A 475 1.69 -6.08 10.82
C TRP A 475 2.06 -5.91 9.35
N PRO A 476 3.31 -5.55 9.09
CA PRO A 476 4.00 -6.16 8.00
C PRO A 476 3.86 -7.68 8.19
N ALA A 477 2.69 -8.26 7.83
CA ALA A 477 2.70 -9.41 6.98
C ALA A 477 3.83 -9.09 6.02
N PRO A 478 4.86 -9.96 5.92
CA PRO A 478 5.82 -9.85 4.84
C PRO A 478 4.99 -9.48 3.62
N VAL A 479 5.49 -8.66 2.71
CA VAL A 479 4.79 -8.50 1.43
C VAL A 479 4.83 -9.88 0.78
N THR A 480 3.99 -10.81 1.25
CA THR A 480 3.35 -11.88 0.55
C THR A 480 2.29 -11.08 -0.19
N TRP A 481 2.65 -10.65 -1.38
CA TRP A 481 1.93 -10.87 -2.64
C TRP A 481 0.42 -11.17 -2.64
N LYS A 482 -0.17 -11.71 -1.57
CA LYS A 482 -1.60 -11.72 -1.23
C LYS A 482 -2.00 -10.49 -0.41
N ASP A 483 -1.73 -9.29 -0.93
CA ASP A 483 -2.43 -8.09 -0.46
C ASP A 483 -3.90 -8.21 -0.87
N THR A 484 -4.79 -8.45 0.09
CA THR A 484 -6.22 -8.76 -0.15
C THR A 484 -7.08 -7.54 -0.43
N ARG A 485 -6.51 -6.32 -0.54
CA ARG A 485 -7.30 -5.14 -0.93
C ARG A 485 -7.79 -5.24 -2.37
N PRO A 486 -8.99 -4.72 -2.68
CA PRO A 486 -9.66 -4.95 -3.96
C PRO A 486 -8.77 -4.48 -5.11
N ARG A 487 -8.33 -5.47 -5.89
CA ARG A 487 -7.89 -5.44 -7.30
C ARG A 487 -7.91 -4.03 -7.91
N ARG A 488 -6.94 -3.16 -7.58
CA ARG A 488 -6.71 -1.94 -8.36
C ARG A 488 -6.26 -2.38 -9.76
N HIS A 489 -6.69 -1.63 -10.78
CA HIS A 489 -6.50 -1.98 -12.20
C HIS A 489 -5.03 -2.26 -12.52
N ARG A 490 -4.69 -3.55 -12.57
CA ARG A 490 -3.46 -4.05 -13.17
C ARG A 490 -3.34 -3.55 -14.62
N PRO A 491 -2.14 -3.25 -15.12
CA PRO A 491 -1.88 -3.11 -16.54
C PRO A 491 -2.57 -4.22 -17.34
N ALA A 492 -3.03 -3.89 -18.55
CA ALA A 492 -3.79 -4.85 -19.37
C ALA A 492 -2.98 -6.13 -19.64
N ALA A 493 -1.68 -5.98 -19.92
CA ALA A 493 -0.74 -7.08 -20.09
C ALA A 493 -0.71 -8.01 -18.86
N GLU A 494 -0.50 -7.49 -17.65
CA GLU A 494 -0.48 -8.30 -16.43
C GLU A 494 -1.80 -9.05 -16.17
N ARG A 495 -2.95 -8.45 -16.52
CA ARG A 495 -4.25 -9.12 -16.40
C ARG A 495 -4.38 -10.23 -17.41
N GLU A 496 -3.97 -9.99 -18.64
CA GLU A 496 -4.07 -10.99 -19.70
C GLU A 496 -3.16 -12.16 -19.42
N THR A 497 -1.94 -11.91 -18.97
CA THR A 497 -1.01 -12.94 -18.52
C THR A 497 -1.58 -13.74 -17.34
N ALA A 498 -2.07 -13.06 -16.30
CA ALA A 498 -2.68 -13.74 -15.16
C ALA A 498 -3.89 -14.61 -15.56
N ARG A 499 -4.70 -14.15 -16.53
CA ARG A 499 -5.80 -14.95 -17.10
C ARG A 499 -5.28 -16.10 -17.94
N SER A 500 -4.23 -15.90 -18.72
CA SER A 500 -3.62 -16.93 -19.56
C SER A 500 -3.08 -18.08 -18.73
N VAL A 501 -2.36 -17.77 -17.65
CA VAL A 501 -1.89 -18.76 -16.66
C VAL A 501 -3.07 -19.45 -15.97
N ALA A 502 -4.07 -18.69 -15.52
CA ALA A 502 -5.26 -19.26 -14.87
C ALA A 502 -6.10 -20.15 -15.79
N ALA A 503 -6.12 -19.86 -17.09
CA ALA A 503 -6.78 -20.65 -18.11
C ALA A 503 -5.88 -21.75 -18.70
N ASN A 504 -4.70 -21.97 -18.13
CA ASN A 504 -3.69 -22.94 -18.60
C ASN A 504 -3.25 -22.75 -20.06
N ARG A 505 -3.37 -21.53 -20.60
CA ARG A 505 -2.89 -21.14 -21.94
C ARG A 505 -1.41 -20.77 -21.95
N THR A 506 -0.86 -20.38 -20.80
CA THR A 506 0.56 -20.17 -20.59
C THR A 506 1.01 -21.07 -19.44
N PRO A 507 1.96 -22.00 -19.65
CA PRO A 507 2.53 -22.80 -18.58
C PRO A 507 3.07 -21.88 -17.48
N ILE A 508 2.74 -22.17 -16.22
CA ILE A 508 3.12 -21.28 -15.11
C ILE A 508 4.64 -21.15 -15.03
N GLY A 509 5.39 -22.20 -15.37
CA GLY A 509 6.85 -22.18 -15.38
C GLY A 509 7.49 -21.20 -16.38
N ASP A 510 6.76 -20.80 -17.43
CA ASP A 510 7.27 -19.87 -18.45
C ASP A 510 7.21 -18.40 -18.00
N VAL A 511 6.55 -18.15 -16.86
CA VAL A 511 6.54 -16.84 -16.18
C VAL A 511 7.95 -16.42 -15.76
N LEU A 512 8.86 -17.37 -15.51
CA LEU A 512 10.23 -17.09 -15.06
C LEU A 512 11.15 -16.66 -16.22
N THR A 513 10.85 -17.11 -17.44
CA THR A 513 11.74 -16.97 -18.61
C THR A 513 11.18 -16.03 -19.67
N GLY A 514 9.86 -15.93 -19.80
CA GLY A 514 9.21 -15.18 -20.88
C GLY A 514 8.76 -13.77 -20.51
N MET A 515 9.03 -13.30 -19.28
CA MET A 515 8.47 -12.05 -18.76
C MET A 515 9.51 -11.23 -18.02
N PRO A 516 9.42 -9.88 -18.05
CA PRO A 516 10.31 -9.01 -17.28
C PRO A 516 10.39 -9.43 -15.81
N ALA A 517 11.59 -9.38 -15.24
CA ALA A 517 11.89 -9.95 -13.93
C ALA A 517 10.98 -9.41 -12.82
N ALA A 518 10.64 -8.11 -12.85
CA ALA A 518 9.73 -7.51 -11.89
C ALA A 518 8.31 -8.12 -11.92
N LEU A 519 7.81 -8.47 -13.11
CA LEU A 519 6.51 -9.13 -13.30
C LEU A 519 6.59 -10.63 -12.99
N GLY A 520 7.62 -11.30 -13.50
CA GLY A 520 7.90 -12.71 -13.26
C GLY A 520 8.14 -13.02 -11.79
N ALA A 521 8.75 -12.05 -11.08
CA ALA A 521 8.59 -11.86 -9.65
C ALA A 521 7.08 -11.72 -9.42
N GLU A 522 6.40 -10.57 -9.43
CA GLU A 522 4.99 -10.37 -8.96
C GLU A 522 3.93 -11.49 -9.19
N LEU A 523 4.08 -12.37 -10.17
CA LEU A 523 3.27 -13.58 -10.34
C LEU A 523 3.62 -14.74 -9.37
N LEU A 524 4.89 -14.95 -9.03
CA LEU A 524 5.40 -15.97 -8.10
C LEU A 524 4.78 -16.06 -6.69
N GLY A 525 4.81 -15.03 -5.87
CA GLY A 525 4.06 -14.96 -4.62
C GLY A 525 2.53 -14.86 -4.80
N ARG A 526 2.01 -14.78 -6.03
CA ARG A 526 0.57 -14.92 -6.33
C ARG A 526 0.20 -16.30 -6.89
N ARG A 527 1.15 -17.21 -7.04
CA ARG A 527 0.94 -18.54 -7.65
C ARG A 527 -0.30 -19.27 -7.12
N ASP A 528 -0.54 -19.28 -5.81
CA ASP A 528 -1.67 -20.00 -5.23
C ASP A 528 -3.04 -19.42 -5.65
N THR A 529 -3.06 -18.18 -6.12
CA THR A 529 -4.29 -17.48 -6.57
C THR A 529 -4.45 -17.49 -8.09
N LEU A 530 -3.40 -17.86 -8.82
CA LEU A 530 -3.35 -17.84 -10.28
C LEU A 530 -3.32 -19.23 -10.88
N ALA A 531 -2.73 -20.19 -10.16
CA ALA A 531 -2.60 -21.56 -10.61
C ALA A 531 -3.96 -22.27 -10.57
N PRO A 532 -4.32 -23.04 -11.61
CA PRO A 532 -5.55 -23.81 -11.64
C PRO A 532 -5.55 -24.96 -10.63
N THR A 533 -4.36 -25.43 -10.20
CA THR A 533 -4.19 -26.52 -9.24
C THR A 533 -3.05 -26.25 -8.26
N ALA A 534 -3.06 -26.95 -7.12
CA ALA A 534 -1.98 -26.90 -6.14
C ALA A 534 -0.64 -27.42 -6.71
N VAL A 535 -0.69 -28.40 -7.63
CA VAL A 535 0.49 -28.93 -8.33
C VAL A 535 1.12 -27.84 -9.19
N THR A 536 0.31 -27.15 -9.99
CA THR A 536 0.74 -26.00 -10.80
C THR A 536 1.26 -24.85 -9.91
N ALA A 537 0.63 -24.61 -8.75
CA ALA A 537 1.12 -23.62 -7.80
C ALA A 537 2.52 -23.97 -7.24
N ALA A 538 2.85 -25.25 -7.09
CA ALA A 538 4.13 -25.71 -6.57
C ALA A 538 5.26 -25.72 -7.62
N GLU A 539 4.94 -25.76 -8.91
CA GLU A 539 5.91 -25.80 -10.02
C GLU A 539 6.80 -24.57 -10.05
N LEU A 540 6.21 -23.39 -9.88
CA LEU A 540 6.92 -22.13 -10.07
C LEU A 540 8.01 -21.86 -8.98
N PRO A 541 7.77 -22.09 -7.68
CA PRO A 541 8.83 -22.07 -6.66
C PRO A 541 9.88 -23.16 -6.85
N ALA A 542 9.51 -24.32 -7.38
CA ALA A 542 10.44 -25.40 -7.66
C ALA A 542 11.41 -25.02 -8.80
N ARG A 543 10.88 -24.47 -9.91
CA ARG A 543 11.70 -23.93 -11.00
C ARG A 543 12.56 -22.75 -10.54
N LEU A 544 12.04 -21.85 -9.72
CA LEU A 544 12.85 -20.76 -9.16
C LEU A 544 14.01 -21.30 -8.33
N ARG A 545 13.76 -22.31 -7.47
CA ARG A 545 14.82 -22.98 -6.70
C ARG A 545 15.84 -23.64 -7.63
N GLN A 546 15.39 -24.34 -8.67
CA GLN A 546 16.28 -24.95 -9.65
C GLN A 546 17.15 -23.90 -10.37
N LEU A 547 16.58 -22.73 -10.71
CA LEU A 547 17.33 -21.62 -11.29
C LEU A 547 18.34 -21.02 -10.31
N MET A 548 18.00 -20.94 -9.02
CA MET A 548 18.91 -20.42 -8.00
C MET A 548 20.06 -21.38 -7.68
N SER A 549 19.77 -22.68 -7.61
CA SER A 549 20.70 -23.74 -7.17
C SER A 549 21.54 -24.32 -8.31
N SER A 550 22.06 -23.49 -9.22
CA SER A 550 22.86 -23.99 -10.34
C SER A 550 24.24 -24.51 -9.88
N GLY A 551 24.31 -25.81 -9.59
CA GLY A 551 25.54 -26.60 -9.37
C GLY A 551 26.24 -26.35 -8.03
N ASP A 552 26.36 -27.40 -7.21
CA ASP A 552 27.19 -27.59 -6.00
C ASP A 552 27.43 -26.41 -5.03
N SER A 553 26.67 -25.31 -5.14
CA SER A 553 26.93 -24.11 -4.35
C SER A 553 26.43 -24.24 -2.92
N ASP A 554 27.21 -23.70 -2.00
CA ASP A 554 26.85 -23.61 -0.59
C ASP A 554 25.60 -22.72 -0.39
N ALA A 555 24.86 -22.97 0.69
CA ALA A 555 23.64 -22.24 1.05
C ALA A 555 23.89 -20.75 1.27
N ASP A 556 25.10 -20.36 1.68
CA ASP A 556 25.50 -18.97 1.85
C ASP A 556 25.71 -18.25 0.50
N GLU A 557 26.25 -18.93 -0.52
CA GLU A 557 26.34 -18.35 -1.87
C GLU A 557 24.95 -18.12 -2.48
N ASP A 558 24.03 -19.07 -2.28
CA ASP A 558 22.64 -18.94 -2.75
C ASP A 558 21.92 -17.76 -2.09
N ARG A 559 22.26 -17.45 -0.83
CA ARG A 559 21.75 -16.28 -0.13
C ARG A 559 22.27 -14.99 -0.75
N ASP A 560 23.57 -14.89 -1.03
CA ASP A 560 24.19 -13.69 -1.60
C ASP A 560 23.70 -13.43 -3.02
N ARG A 561 23.58 -14.48 -3.84
CA ARG A 561 22.94 -14.43 -5.17
C ARG A 561 21.51 -13.91 -5.08
N GLY A 562 20.74 -14.38 -4.10
CA GLY A 562 19.39 -13.90 -3.82
C GLY A 562 19.35 -12.41 -3.48
N VAL A 563 20.32 -11.91 -2.71
CA VAL A 563 20.43 -10.48 -2.36
C VAL A 563 20.77 -9.65 -3.60
N VAL A 564 21.71 -10.10 -4.44
CA VAL A 564 22.07 -9.40 -5.69
C VAL A 564 20.89 -9.35 -6.65
N ALA A 565 20.21 -10.47 -6.87
CA ALA A 565 19.01 -10.53 -7.70
C ALA A 565 17.92 -9.57 -7.19
N LEU A 566 17.68 -9.52 -5.87
CA LEU A 566 16.69 -8.60 -5.29
C LEU A 566 17.05 -7.12 -5.47
N ARG A 567 18.34 -6.77 -5.49
CA ARG A 567 18.80 -5.39 -5.74
C ARG A 567 18.57 -4.98 -7.19
N LEU A 568 18.86 -5.87 -8.13
CA LEU A 568 18.71 -5.62 -9.56
C LEU A 568 17.25 -5.69 -10.04
N LEU A 569 16.39 -6.41 -9.32
CA LEU A 569 15.02 -6.76 -9.74
C LEU A 569 14.16 -5.60 -10.27
N GLN A 570 14.30 -4.38 -9.73
CA GLN A 570 13.44 -3.26 -10.13
C GLN A 570 13.82 -2.67 -11.49
N ASP A 571 15.10 -2.70 -11.83
CA ASP A 571 15.67 -2.00 -12.98
C ASP A 571 16.16 -3.00 -14.06
N PHE A 572 16.04 -4.30 -13.79
CA PHE A 572 16.42 -5.35 -14.71
C PHE A 572 15.37 -5.53 -15.82
N GLU A 573 15.75 -5.23 -17.06
CA GLU A 573 14.86 -5.28 -18.22
C GLU A 573 14.55 -6.71 -18.70
N GLY A 574 15.46 -7.66 -18.42
CA GLY A 574 15.33 -9.06 -18.80
C GLY A 574 14.38 -9.86 -17.90
N SER A 575 14.33 -11.17 -18.13
CA SER A 575 13.49 -12.11 -17.40
C SER A 575 13.99 -12.44 -15.99
N LEU A 576 13.14 -13.07 -15.17
CA LEU A 576 13.56 -13.48 -13.82
C LEU A 576 14.68 -14.52 -13.87
N ALA A 577 14.69 -15.40 -14.88
CA ALA A 577 15.77 -16.35 -15.12
C ALA A 577 17.07 -15.65 -15.51
N GLU A 578 17.01 -14.66 -16.42
CA GLU A 578 18.18 -13.85 -16.81
C GLU A 578 18.71 -13.02 -15.63
N LEU A 579 17.83 -12.52 -14.77
CA LEU A 579 18.20 -11.81 -13.55
C LEU A 579 19.00 -12.72 -12.60
N ILE A 580 18.53 -13.95 -12.41
CA ILE A 580 19.21 -14.93 -11.54
C ILE A 580 20.56 -15.31 -12.13
N ALA A 581 20.63 -15.56 -13.44
CA ALA A 581 21.90 -15.82 -14.13
C ALA A 581 22.87 -14.63 -14.02
N THR A 582 22.36 -13.40 -14.11
CA THR A 582 23.16 -12.17 -13.91
C THR A 582 23.66 -12.07 -12.47
N ALA A 583 22.82 -12.37 -11.48
CA ALA A 583 23.21 -12.39 -10.07
C ALA A 583 24.24 -13.49 -9.76
N HIS A 584 24.15 -14.64 -10.44
CA HIS A 584 25.15 -15.70 -10.38
C HIS A 584 26.50 -15.22 -10.93
N ALA A 585 26.52 -14.57 -12.09
CA ALA A 585 27.75 -14.03 -12.66
C ALA A 585 28.38 -12.97 -11.74
N ALA A 586 27.56 -12.10 -11.14
CA ALA A 586 28.03 -11.03 -10.27
C ALA A 586 28.57 -11.48 -8.89
N THR A 587 28.35 -12.72 -8.47
CA THR A 587 28.79 -13.26 -7.17
C THR A 587 29.99 -14.20 -7.26
N ARG A 588 30.47 -14.51 -8.49
CA ARG A 588 31.67 -15.32 -8.72
C ARG A 588 32.98 -14.52 -8.72
N HIS A 589 32.90 -13.21 -8.48
CA HIS A 589 34.03 -12.28 -8.38
C HIS A 589 34.10 -11.74 -6.96
#